data_AF-A0A1M6NWR4-F1
#
_entry.id   AF-A0A1M6NWR4-F1
#
_cell.length_a   1.000
_cell.length_b   1.000
_cell.length_c   1.000
_cell.angle_alpha   90.00
_cell.angle_beta   90.00
_cell.angle_gamma   90.00
#
_symmetry.space_group_name_H-M   'P 1'
#
loop_
_entity.id
_entity.type
_entity.pdbx_description
1 polymer ?
#
loop_
_entity_poly.entity_id
_entity_poly.type
_entity_poly.pdbx_seq_one_letter_code
_entity_poly.pdbx_strand_id
1 'polypeptide(L)'
;MKDIRTLSLDQLKDYFSSIGDKTFRAKQVYDWLWSKNLHSFDEMTNLSKELRENLNRDFFINPISVDLLQKSTDGTIKNGVKLHDGLMVESVLIPTESRSTACVSSQVGCSLNCEFCATARLKRMRNLEVAEIVDQVALIDRQSKEYFDRPLTNIVFMGMGEPMMNYKNVVEAIHKITKPEGLGMSPRRITVSTSGIPKMIKMLAEEEIKVKLALSLHSAIEHKRNEIMPFSEKFPLTDIMDSLQYWYQKTGSPVTFEYCVWKGINDGDEDIKALLKYCRQVPSKVNLIQYNPIGEGKFDHRSIEAEQKYIRELEKAGITIVVRKSRGSDIDAACGQLANKST
;
A
#
# COMPACT_ATOMS: atom_id res chain seq x y z
N MET A 1 3.11 20.07 23.13
CA MET A 1 1.89 19.77 22.33
C MET A 1 2.10 18.47 21.60
N LYS A 2 1.03 17.78 21.19
CA LYS A 2 1.08 16.53 20.40
C LYS A 2 0.08 16.61 19.25
N ASP A 3 0.26 15.79 18.22
CA ASP A 3 -0.74 15.67 17.15
C ASP A 3 -2.00 15.05 17.76
N ILE A 4 -3.14 15.74 17.62
CA ILE A 4 -4.43 15.27 18.13
C ILE A 4 -4.85 13.91 17.54
N ARG A 5 -4.39 13.60 16.32
CA ARG A 5 -4.66 12.33 15.61
C ARG A 5 -3.90 11.14 16.20
N THR A 6 -3.03 11.37 17.18
CA THR A 6 -2.45 10.27 17.99
C THR A 6 -3.40 9.76 19.07
N LEU A 7 -4.49 10.50 19.34
CA LEU A 7 -5.46 10.15 20.38
C LEU A 7 -6.52 9.18 19.88
N SER A 8 -6.85 8.20 20.72
CA SER A 8 -8.07 7.41 20.55
C SER A 8 -9.31 8.26 20.84
N LEU A 9 -10.48 7.78 20.39
CA LEU A 9 -11.75 8.44 20.72
C LEU A 9 -11.97 8.56 22.23
N ASP A 10 -11.58 7.55 23.01
CA ASP A 10 -11.72 7.59 24.47
C ASP A 10 -10.75 8.58 25.11
N GLN A 11 -9.51 8.65 24.63
CA GLN A 11 -8.56 9.68 25.09
C GLN A 11 -9.03 11.10 24.75
N LEU A 12 -9.74 11.29 23.64
CA LEU A 12 -10.39 12.58 23.35
C LEU A 12 -11.53 12.86 24.34
N LYS A 13 -12.35 11.87 24.70
CA LYS A 13 -13.40 12.06 25.73
C LYS A 13 -12.78 12.46 27.07
N ASP A 14 -11.66 11.86 27.44
CA ASP A 14 -10.93 12.19 28.67
C ASP A 14 -10.41 13.64 28.62
N TYR A 15 -9.84 14.06 27.48
CA TYR A 15 -9.42 15.45 27.28
C TYR A 15 -10.59 16.43 27.45
N PHE A 16 -11.71 16.20 26.77
CA PHE A 16 -12.89 17.06 26.89
C PHE A 16 -13.43 17.13 28.32
N SER A 17 -13.41 16.00 29.05
CA SER A 17 -13.78 15.98 30.47
C SER A 17 -12.82 16.82 31.32
N SER A 18 -11.51 16.75 31.04
CA SER A 18 -10.48 17.46 31.82
C SER A 18 -10.55 18.98 31.70
N ILE A 19 -11.08 19.52 30.60
CA ILE A 19 -11.28 20.95 30.38
C ILE A 19 -12.70 21.42 30.76
N GLY A 20 -13.51 20.54 31.36
CA GLY A 20 -14.87 20.87 31.80
C GLY A 20 -15.91 20.96 30.67
N ASP A 21 -15.63 20.44 29.48
CA ASP A 21 -16.55 20.44 28.34
C ASP A 21 -17.23 19.06 28.15
N LYS A 22 -18.26 19.02 27.32
CA LYS A 22 -19.10 17.83 27.12
C LYS A 22 -18.38 16.77 26.29
N THR A 23 -18.34 15.54 26.79
CA THR A 23 -17.63 14.41 26.16
C THR A 23 -18.09 14.08 24.73
N PHE A 24 -19.32 14.43 24.35
CA PHE A 24 -19.79 14.21 22.97
C PHE A 24 -19.01 15.02 21.93
N ARG A 25 -18.36 16.13 22.34
CA ARG A 25 -17.48 16.93 21.46
C ARG A 25 -16.32 16.10 20.91
N ALA A 26 -15.86 15.09 21.67
CA ALA A 26 -14.85 14.14 21.20
C ALA A 26 -15.26 13.47 19.89
N LYS A 27 -16.53 13.03 19.77
CA LYS A 27 -17.03 12.40 18.55
C LYS A 27 -17.08 13.38 17.38
N GLN A 28 -17.42 14.64 17.63
CA GLN A 28 -17.44 15.67 16.59
C GLN A 28 -16.03 15.95 16.06
N VAL A 29 -15.05 16.16 16.94
CA VAL A 29 -13.65 16.35 16.56
C VAL A 29 -13.13 15.11 15.84
N TYR A 30 -13.41 13.92 16.34
CA TYR A 30 -12.97 12.68 15.73
C TYR A 30 -13.53 12.48 14.30
N ASP A 31 -14.79 12.82 14.07
CA ASP A 31 -15.41 12.79 12.74
C ASP A 31 -14.73 13.79 11.77
N TRP A 32 -14.45 15.01 12.22
CA TRP A 32 -13.71 15.99 11.41
C TRP A 32 -12.30 15.53 11.04
N LEU A 33 -11.60 14.89 11.98
CA LEU A 33 -10.24 14.40 11.76
C LEU A 33 -10.19 13.21 10.80
N TRP A 34 -11.10 12.24 10.94
CA TRP A 34 -10.96 10.95 10.25
C TRP A 34 -11.95 10.71 9.12
N SER A 35 -13.19 11.20 9.24
CA SER A 35 -14.18 11.07 8.17
C SER A 35 -14.06 12.19 7.14
N LYS A 36 -13.86 13.43 7.63
CA LYS A 36 -13.68 14.61 6.76
C LYS A 36 -12.22 14.87 6.39
N ASN A 37 -11.28 14.25 7.10
CA ASN A 37 -9.83 14.40 6.89
C ASN A 37 -9.38 15.87 6.86
N LEU A 38 -9.86 16.67 7.81
CA LEU A 38 -9.51 18.08 7.90
C LEU A 38 -8.16 18.31 8.58
N HIS A 39 -7.51 19.40 8.18
CA HIS A 39 -6.14 19.72 8.57
C HIS A 39 -6.02 20.99 9.41
N SER A 40 -7.14 21.69 9.67
CA SER A 40 -7.22 22.80 10.61
C SER A 40 -8.41 22.68 11.55
N PHE A 41 -8.22 23.07 12.82
CA PHE A 41 -9.31 23.19 13.79
C PHE A 41 -10.30 24.29 13.40
N ASP A 42 -9.87 25.30 12.64
CA ASP A 42 -10.73 26.41 12.21
C ASP A 42 -11.86 25.96 11.29
N GLU A 43 -11.64 24.88 10.55
CA GLU A 43 -12.61 24.28 9.63
C GLU A 43 -13.74 23.51 10.36
N MET A 44 -13.60 23.25 11.68
CA MET A 44 -14.59 22.55 12.50
C MET A 44 -15.75 23.47 12.90
N THR A 45 -16.57 23.88 11.92
CA THR A 45 -17.59 24.94 12.06
C THR A 45 -18.72 24.65 13.05
N ASN A 46 -18.89 23.40 13.50
CA ASN A 46 -19.85 23.02 14.54
C ASN A 46 -19.31 23.16 15.98
N LEU A 47 -18.06 23.61 16.13
CA LEU A 47 -17.42 23.92 17.41
C LEU A 47 -17.41 25.43 17.65
N SER A 48 -17.52 25.85 18.91
CA SER A 48 -17.41 27.27 19.27
C SER A 48 -16.02 27.80 18.93
N LYS A 49 -15.89 29.12 18.74
CA LYS A 49 -14.59 29.76 18.52
C LYS A 49 -13.62 29.48 19.67
N GLU A 50 -14.10 29.63 20.91
CA GLU A 50 -13.35 29.34 22.13
C GLU A 50 -12.84 27.90 22.18
N LEU A 51 -13.66 26.91 21.77
CA LEU A 51 -13.22 25.53 21.75
C LEU A 51 -12.14 25.27 20.68
N ARG A 52 -12.26 25.88 19.51
CA ARG A 52 -11.22 25.81 18.47
C ARG A 52 -9.91 26.46 18.94
N GLU A 53 -9.98 27.57 19.68
CA GLU A 53 -8.82 28.22 20.29
C GLU A 53 -8.17 27.32 21.37
N ASN A 54 -8.97 26.65 22.22
CA ASN A 54 -8.46 25.68 23.19
C ASN A 54 -7.74 24.49 22.51
N LEU A 55 -8.33 23.93 21.45
CA LEU A 55 -7.71 22.84 20.69
C LEU A 55 -6.40 23.27 20.04
N ASN A 56 -6.34 24.48 19.44
CA ASN A 56 -5.12 25.05 18.88
C ASN A 56 -4.01 25.29 19.92
N ARG A 57 -4.38 25.59 21.17
CA ARG A 57 -3.41 25.77 22.27
C ARG A 57 -2.83 24.43 22.72
N ASP A 58 -3.66 23.39 22.81
CA ASP A 58 -3.29 22.15 23.47
C ASP A 58 -2.73 21.10 22.49
N PHE A 59 -3.12 21.19 21.21
CA PHE A 59 -2.76 20.24 20.15
C PHE A 59 -2.36 20.92 18.84
N PHE A 60 -1.74 20.12 17.98
CA PHE A 60 -1.54 20.46 16.56
C PHE A 60 -2.06 19.32 15.67
N ILE A 61 -2.05 19.56 14.36
CA ILE A 61 -2.28 18.55 13.32
C ILE A 61 -1.04 18.59 12.42
N ASN A 62 -0.42 17.44 12.16
CA ASN A 62 0.73 17.31 11.24
C ASN A 62 0.30 16.77 9.88
N PRO A 63 -0.42 17.55 9.04
CA PRO A 63 -0.90 17.03 7.77
C PRO A 63 0.27 16.71 6.83
N ILE A 64 0.06 15.76 5.93
CA ILE A 64 0.91 15.68 4.74
C ILE A 64 0.64 16.90 3.84
N SER A 65 1.63 17.27 3.04
CA SER A 65 1.46 18.26 1.97
C SER A 65 1.92 17.71 0.63
N VAL A 66 1.31 18.17 -0.46
CA VAL A 66 1.74 17.82 -1.81
C VAL A 66 2.82 18.81 -2.23
N ASP A 67 4.03 18.30 -2.46
CA ASP A 67 5.18 19.08 -2.90
C ASP A 67 5.26 19.11 -4.44
N LEU A 68 5.02 17.95 -5.06
CA LEU A 68 5.07 17.79 -6.51
C LEU A 68 3.90 16.93 -7.00
N LEU A 69 3.23 17.37 -8.07
CA LEU A 69 2.18 16.61 -8.74
C LEU A 69 2.56 16.42 -10.20
N GLN A 70 2.68 15.16 -10.62
CA GLN A 70 2.99 14.77 -12.00
C GLN A 70 1.82 13.99 -12.58
N LYS A 71 1.42 14.31 -13.82
CA LYS A 71 0.35 13.62 -14.55
C LYS A 71 0.94 12.90 -15.76
N SER A 72 0.67 11.61 -15.83
CA SER A 72 1.00 10.74 -16.96
C SER A 72 0.04 10.97 -18.11
N THR A 73 0.51 10.69 -19.32
CA THR A 73 -0.32 10.58 -20.53
C THR A 73 -1.44 9.53 -20.41
N ASP A 74 -1.29 8.52 -19.54
CA ASP A 74 -2.33 7.51 -19.29
C ASP A 74 -3.34 7.90 -18.19
N GLY A 75 -3.24 9.13 -17.67
CA GLY A 75 -4.07 9.67 -16.59
C GLY A 75 -3.56 9.35 -15.17
N THR A 76 -2.54 8.51 -15.01
CA THR A 76 -1.92 8.25 -13.70
C THR A 76 -1.39 9.54 -13.09
N ILE A 77 -1.66 9.77 -11.80
CA ILE A 77 -1.14 10.95 -11.08
C ILE A 77 -0.20 10.48 -9.99
N LYS A 78 1.04 10.98 -10.02
CA LYS A 78 2.03 10.76 -8.96
C LYS A 78 2.12 12.00 -8.09
N ASN A 79 2.08 11.78 -6.79
CA ASN A 79 2.22 12.81 -5.77
C ASN A 79 3.54 12.61 -5.03
N GLY A 80 4.42 13.60 -5.06
CA GLY A 80 5.48 13.79 -4.07
C GLY A 80 4.85 14.35 -2.80
N VAL A 81 4.85 13.55 -1.75
CA VAL A 81 4.19 13.82 -0.47
C VAL A 81 5.24 14.19 0.57
N LYS A 82 5.18 15.44 1.03
CA LYS A 82 6.03 15.97 2.09
C LYS A 82 5.40 15.72 3.45
N LEU A 83 6.19 15.11 4.33
CA LEU A 83 5.83 14.77 5.70
C LEU A 83 6.22 15.91 6.65
N HIS A 84 5.68 15.87 7.86
CA HIS A 84 5.86 16.95 8.86
C HIS A 84 7.32 17.13 9.31
N ASP A 85 8.16 16.10 9.14
CA ASP A 85 9.58 16.09 9.48
C ASP A 85 10.49 16.42 8.28
N GLY A 86 9.90 16.85 7.16
CA GLY A 86 10.61 17.22 5.94
C GLY A 86 11.04 16.04 5.07
N LEU A 87 10.74 14.80 5.48
CA LEU A 87 10.93 13.62 4.64
C LEU A 87 9.88 13.56 3.52
N MET A 88 10.20 12.81 2.47
CA MET A 88 9.36 12.65 1.29
C MET A 88 8.97 11.19 1.09
N VAL A 89 7.73 10.95 0.65
CA VAL A 89 7.28 9.69 0.06
C VAL A 89 6.47 9.96 -1.20
N GLU A 90 6.25 8.95 -2.01
CA GLU A 90 5.41 9.06 -3.19
C GLU A 90 4.10 8.28 -3.01
N SER A 91 3.03 8.78 -3.60
CA SER A 91 1.74 8.06 -3.71
C SER A 91 1.17 8.23 -5.11
N VAL A 92 0.38 7.26 -5.58
CA VAL A 92 -0.05 7.22 -6.98
C VAL A 92 -1.55 6.97 -7.09
N LEU A 93 -2.26 7.82 -7.83
CA LEU A 93 -3.61 7.58 -8.31
C LEU A 93 -3.53 6.88 -9.67
N ILE A 94 -4.10 5.68 -9.76
CA ILE A 94 -4.16 4.88 -10.97
C ILE A 94 -5.62 4.80 -11.43
N PRO A 95 -6.05 5.64 -12.40
CA PRO A 95 -7.40 5.60 -12.93
C PRO A 95 -7.54 4.52 -14.02
N THR A 96 -8.73 3.97 -14.13
CA THR A 96 -9.17 3.11 -15.24
C THR A 96 -10.56 3.53 -15.64
N GLU A 97 -11.09 2.95 -16.72
CA GLU A 97 -12.43 3.28 -17.22
C GLU A 97 -13.53 3.15 -16.16
N SER A 98 -13.42 2.18 -15.25
CA SER A 98 -14.46 1.87 -14.26
C SER A 98 -14.05 2.04 -12.79
N ARG A 99 -12.77 2.22 -12.49
CA ARG A 99 -12.27 2.30 -11.10
C ARG A 99 -11.06 3.21 -10.94
N SER A 100 -10.92 3.79 -9.75
CA SER A 100 -9.72 4.52 -9.30
C SER A 100 -9.03 3.73 -8.18
N THR A 101 -7.71 3.59 -8.27
CA THR A 101 -6.89 2.87 -7.29
C THR A 101 -5.84 3.78 -6.69
N ALA A 102 -5.73 3.81 -5.37
CA ALA A 102 -4.68 4.50 -4.63
C ALA A 102 -3.55 3.51 -4.34
N CYS A 103 -2.35 3.82 -4.82
CA CYS A 103 -1.12 3.16 -4.42
C CYS A 103 -0.47 4.01 -3.33
N VAL A 104 -0.45 3.48 -2.10
CA VAL A 104 0.02 4.24 -0.93
C VAL A 104 1.32 3.67 -0.38
N SER A 105 2.15 4.58 0.12
CA SER A 105 3.39 4.26 0.82
C SER A 105 3.13 3.89 2.27
N SER A 106 4.01 3.08 2.85
CA SER A 106 3.96 2.64 4.24
C SER A 106 5.22 3.02 5.03
N GLN A 107 6.32 3.35 4.35
CA GLN A 107 7.59 3.73 4.98
C GLN A 107 8.30 4.80 4.15
N VAL A 108 9.21 5.53 4.78
CA VAL A 108 10.17 6.39 4.07
C VAL A 108 11.38 5.55 3.70
N GLY A 109 11.51 5.24 2.41
CA GLY A 109 12.45 4.25 1.90
C GLY A 109 12.03 2.81 2.23
N CYS A 110 12.88 1.82 1.94
CA CYS A 110 12.62 0.42 2.27
C CYS A 110 13.91 -0.27 2.70
N SER A 111 13.84 -1.09 3.76
CA SER A 111 15.01 -1.86 4.21
C SER A 111 15.16 -3.21 3.50
N LEU A 112 14.18 -3.58 2.67
CA LEU A 112 14.28 -4.77 1.85
C LEU A 112 15.14 -4.44 0.63
N ASN A 113 16.11 -5.30 0.35
CA ASN A 113 17.11 -5.12 -0.69
C ASN A 113 16.69 -5.75 -2.03
N CYS A 114 15.42 -5.62 -2.41
CA CYS A 114 14.92 -6.13 -3.70
C CYS A 114 15.64 -5.43 -4.86
N GLU A 115 16.42 -6.16 -5.64
CA GLU A 115 17.37 -5.54 -6.59
C GLU A 115 16.66 -4.83 -7.78
N PHE A 116 15.41 -5.20 -8.04
CA PHE A 116 14.58 -4.64 -9.11
C PHE A 116 13.75 -3.41 -8.67
N CYS A 117 13.87 -2.95 -7.41
CA CYS A 117 13.04 -1.89 -6.84
C CYS A 117 13.87 -0.62 -6.56
N ALA A 118 13.43 0.53 -7.07
CA ALA A 118 14.10 1.81 -6.83
C ALA A 118 14.02 2.22 -5.35
N THR A 119 12.88 1.98 -4.68
CA THR A 119 12.73 2.25 -3.24
C THR A 119 13.74 1.46 -2.39
N ALA A 120 14.12 0.25 -2.81
CA ALA A 120 15.10 -0.58 -2.10
C ALA A 120 16.53 0.01 -2.16
N ARG A 121 16.81 0.90 -3.13
CA ARG A 121 18.06 1.66 -3.22
C ARG A 121 18.09 2.84 -2.26
N LEU A 122 16.94 3.27 -1.73
CA LEU A 122 16.84 4.32 -0.73
C LEU A 122 17.06 3.76 0.67
N LYS A 123 17.84 4.47 1.49
CA LYS A 123 17.97 4.15 2.91
C LYS A 123 16.60 4.24 3.58
N ARG A 124 16.21 3.19 4.31
CA ARG A 124 15.05 3.24 5.21
C ARG A 124 15.32 4.27 6.32
N MET A 125 14.42 5.25 6.44
CA MET A 125 14.51 6.29 7.47
C MET A 125 13.58 5.97 8.64
N ARG A 126 12.27 5.84 8.38
CA ARG A 126 11.27 5.49 9.40
C ARG A 126 10.01 4.87 8.81
N ASN A 127 9.17 4.35 9.70
CA ASN A 127 7.79 3.98 9.38
C ASN A 127 6.92 5.23 9.24
N LEU A 128 5.92 5.18 8.35
CA LEU A 128 4.87 6.19 8.32
C LEU A 128 3.93 6.02 9.51
N GLU A 129 3.44 7.13 10.03
CA GLU A 129 2.39 7.18 11.04
C GLU A 129 1.01 6.88 10.42
N VAL A 130 0.05 6.51 11.28
CA VAL A 130 -1.33 6.21 10.85
C VAL A 130 -1.91 7.36 10.04
N ALA A 131 -1.78 8.58 10.54
CA ALA A 131 -2.34 9.76 9.90
C ALA A 131 -1.70 10.04 8.52
N GLU A 132 -0.39 9.82 8.36
CA GLU A 132 0.31 10.00 7.09
C GLU A 132 -0.15 9.00 6.00
N ILE A 133 -0.53 7.78 6.40
CA ILE A 133 -1.11 6.78 5.49
C ILE A 133 -2.55 7.16 5.10
N VAL A 134 -3.36 7.55 6.09
CA VAL A 134 -4.77 7.94 5.86
C VAL A 134 -4.85 9.20 4.99
N ASP A 135 -3.99 10.18 5.25
CA ASP A 135 -3.94 11.42 4.46
C ASP A 135 -3.60 11.14 2.99
N GLN A 136 -2.71 10.18 2.68
CA GLN A 136 -2.43 9.79 1.28
C GLN A 136 -3.70 9.26 0.59
N VAL A 137 -4.50 8.45 1.29
CA VAL A 137 -5.76 7.92 0.76
C VAL A 137 -6.77 9.04 0.53
N ALA A 138 -6.95 9.94 1.51
CA ALA A 138 -7.90 11.05 1.41
C ALA A 138 -7.50 12.05 0.30
N LEU A 139 -6.20 12.33 0.16
CA LEU A 139 -5.67 13.13 -0.93
C LEU A 139 -6.01 12.52 -2.29
N ILE A 140 -5.74 11.22 -2.47
CA ILE A 140 -5.99 10.53 -3.74
C ILE A 140 -7.49 10.43 -4.04
N ASP A 141 -8.35 10.24 -3.04
CA ASP A 141 -9.81 10.28 -3.21
C ASP A 141 -10.30 11.66 -3.68
N ARG A 142 -9.75 12.73 -3.11
CA ARG A 142 -10.03 14.11 -3.57
C ARG A 142 -9.62 14.31 -5.03
N GLN A 143 -8.41 13.88 -5.39
CA GLN A 143 -7.93 13.94 -6.78
C GLN A 143 -8.77 13.10 -7.73
N SER A 144 -9.23 11.92 -7.31
CA SER A 144 -10.12 11.08 -8.11
C SER A 144 -11.44 11.78 -8.41
N LYS A 145 -12.03 12.45 -7.41
CA LYS A 145 -13.25 13.23 -7.58
C LYS A 145 -13.03 14.45 -8.48
N GLU A 146 -11.92 15.16 -8.29
CA GLU A 146 -11.58 16.36 -9.06
C GLU A 146 -11.30 16.06 -10.54
N TYR A 147 -10.48 15.04 -10.83
CA TYR A 147 -9.98 14.79 -12.19
C TYR A 147 -10.76 13.73 -12.97
N PHE A 148 -11.51 12.86 -12.29
CA PHE A 148 -12.20 11.71 -12.93
C PHE A 148 -13.67 11.58 -12.54
N ASP A 149 -14.21 12.58 -11.81
CA ASP A 149 -15.60 12.67 -11.37
C ASP A 149 -16.13 11.39 -10.72
N ARG A 150 -15.28 10.75 -9.90
CA ARG A 150 -15.62 9.49 -9.22
C ARG A 150 -14.86 9.32 -7.91
N PRO A 151 -15.44 8.64 -6.91
CA PRO A 151 -14.73 8.34 -5.67
C PRO A 151 -13.61 7.31 -5.89
N LEU A 152 -12.68 7.28 -4.95
CA LEU A 152 -11.70 6.21 -4.85
C LEU A 152 -12.39 4.86 -4.59
N THR A 153 -11.96 3.83 -5.32
CA THR A 153 -12.61 2.51 -5.26
C THR A 153 -11.72 1.39 -4.78
N ASN A 154 -10.41 1.58 -4.74
CA ASN A 154 -9.43 0.56 -4.38
C ASN A 154 -8.20 1.18 -3.73
N ILE A 155 -7.58 0.45 -2.80
CA ILE A 155 -6.31 0.83 -2.19
C ILE A 155 -5.37 -0.36 -2.31
N VAL A 156 -4.12 -0.09 -2.68
CA VAL A 156 -3.03 -1.07 -2.68
C VAL A 156 -1.87 -0.52 -1.88
N PHE A 157 -1.38 -1.30 -0.91
CA PHE A 157 -0.13 -1.02 -0.22
C PHE A 157 1.04 -1.56 -1.05
N MET A 158 1.32 -0.86 -2.15
CA MET A 158 2.36 -1.19 -3.15
C MET A 158 3.24 0.02 -3.49
N GLY A 159 3.17 1.08 -2.67
CA GLY A 159 4.04 2.25 -2.78
C GLY A 159 5.42 1.99 -2.18
N MET A 160 5.97 2.96 -1.47
CA MET A 160 7.26 2.84 -0.80
C MET A 160 7.14 2.05 0.52
N GLY A 161 8.09 1.15 0.74
CA GLY A 161 8.23 0.38 1.98
C GLY A 161 7.59 -1.01 1.96
N GLU A 162 7.93 -1.81 2.96
CA GLU A 162 7.29 -3.11 3.24
C GLU A 162 6.19 -2.93 4.31
N PRO A 163 4.90 -3.08 3.96
CA PRO A 163 3.79 -2.85 4.88
C PRO A 163 3.88 -3.70 6.15
N MET A 164 4.35 -4.95 6.04
CA MET A 164 4.49 -5.84 7.19
C MET A 164 5.58 -5.40 8.18
N MET A 165 6.54 -4.59 7.75
CA MET A 165 7.55 -3.97 8.63
C MET A 165 7.05 -2.66 9.26
N ASN A 166 5.85 -2.20 8.87
CA ASN A 166 5.10 -1.14 9.53
C ASN A 166 3.72 -1.62 10.00
N TYR A 167 3.64 -2.87 10.45
CA TYR A 167 2.40 -3.58 10.72
C TYR A 167 1.39 -2.80 11.58
N LYS A 168 1.82 -2.32 12.75
CA LYS A 168 0.93 -1.63 13.70
C LYS A 168 0.26 -0.40 13.07
N ASN A 169 1.01 0.43 12.36
CA ASN A 169 0.46 1.64 11.77
C ASN A 169 -0.37 1.34 10.52
N VAL A 170 0.03 0.34 9.72
CA VAL A 170 -0.74 -0.11 8.54
C VAL A 170 -2.10 -0.67 8.96
N VAL A 171 -2.13 -1.56 9.96
CA VAL A 171 -3.39 -2.14 10.48
C VAL A 171 -4.31 -1.06 11.04
N GLU A 172 -3.78 -0.16 11.89
CA GLU A 172 -4.60 0.93 12.45
C GLU A 172 -5.08 1.90 11.35
N ALA A 173 -4.25 2.20 10.34
CA ALA A 173 -4.66 3.00 9.19
C ALA A 173 -5.78 2.31 8.40
N ILE A 174 -5.71 1.01 8.17
CA ILE A 174 -6.79 0.25 7.54
C ILE A 174 -8.08 0.34 8.37
N HIS A 175 -8.00 0.25 9.70
CA HIS A 175 -9.19 0.46 10.54
C HIS A 175 -9.76 1.86 10.40
N LYS A 176 -8.92 2.90 10.38
CA LYS A 176 -9.38 4.29 10.14
C LYS A 176 -10.00 4.46 8.74
N ILE A 177 -9.46 3.80 7.72
CA ILE A 177 -9.99 3.87 6.35
C ILE A 177 -11.34 3.15 6.23
N THR A 178 -11.53 2.04 6.96
CA THR A 178 -12.66 1.12 6.74
C THR A 178 -13.83 1.34 7.70
N LYS A 179 -13.60 1.93 8.88
CA LYS A 179 -14.66 2.23 9.83
C LYS A 179 -15.63 3.29 9.27
N PRO A 180 -16.94 3.21 9.62
CA PRO A 180 -17.92 4.23 9.26
C PRO A 180 -17.56 5.64 9.75
N GLU A 181 -16.93 5.74 10.92
CA GLU A 181 -16.45 7.00 11.51
C GLU A 181 -15.14 7.51 10.89
N GLY A 182 -14.60 6.79 9.90
CA GLY A 182 -13.48 7.23 9.08
C GLY A 182 -13.90 7.38 7.62
N LEU A 183 -13.11 6.84 6.67
CA LEU A 183 -13.41 7.00 5.24
C LEU A 183 -14.52 6.05 4.73
N GLY A 184 -14.98 5.09 5.55
CA GLY A 184 -16.10 4.20 5.21
C GLY A 184 -15.86 3.27 4.02
N MET A 185 -14.60 3.00 3.66
CA MET A 185 -14.29 2.14 2.51
C MET A 185 -14.42 0.66 2.86
N SER A 186 -14.89 -0.16 1.90
CA SER A 186 -14.95 -1.60 2.11
C SER A 186 -13.53 -2.19 2.23
N PRO A 187 -13.21 -2.98 3.29
CA PRO A 187 -11.90 -3.60 3.43
C PRO A 187 -11.56 -4.56 2.28
N ARG A 188 -12.56 -5.16 1.62
CA ARG A 188 -12.36 -6.04 0.44
C ARG A 188 -11.82 -5.30 -0.79
N ARG A 189 -11.79 -3.97 -0.76
CA ARG A 189 -11.20 -3.10 -1.79
C ARG A 189 -9.74 -2.73 -1.49
N ILE A 190 -9.23 -3.15 -0.34
CA ILE A 190 -7.86 -2.93 0.11
C ILE A 190 -7.04 -4.20 -0.13
N THR A 191 -5.88 -4.06 -0.77
CA THR A 191 -4.90 -5.14 -0.92
C THR A 191 -3.61 -4.76 -0.21
N VAL A 192 -3.19 -5.59 0.75
CA VAL A 192 -1.89 -5.47 1.40
C VAL A 192 -0.91 -6.35 0.66
N SER A 193 0.12 -5.76 0.06
CA SER A 193 1.22 -6.50 -0.56
C SER A 193 2.32 -6.73 0.46
N THR A 194 2.97 -7.89 0.40
CA THR A 194 4.16 -8.17 1.20
C THR A 194 5.19 -8.91 0.37
N SER A 195 6.46 -8.72 0.73
CA SER A 195 7.60 -9.44 0.16
C SER A 195 7.82 -10.80 0.83
N GLY A 196 6.92 -11.21 1.75
CA GLY A 196 6.86 -12.58 2.28
C GLY A 196 7.51 -12.72 3.65
N ILE A 197 6.92 -12.10 4.68
CA ILE A 197 7.32 -12.29 6.08
C ILE A 197 6.30 -13.21 6.78
N PRO A 198 6.57 -14.52 6.94
CA PRO A 198 5.57 -15.52 7.31
C PRO A 198 4.82 -15.20 8.61
N LYS A 199 5.56 -14.76 9.65
CA LYS A 199 4.97 -14.37 10.94
C LYS A 199 3.93 -13.26 10.78
N MET A 200 4.23 -12.25 9.96
CA MET A 200 3.35 -11.10 9.78
C MET A 200 2.12 -11.42 8.93
N ILE A 201 2.26 -12.33 7.96
CA ILE A 201 1.12 -12.87 7.20
C ILE A 201 0.14 -13.58 8.16
N LYS A 202 0.65 -14.42 9.06
CA LYS A 202 -0.18 -15.11 10.06
C LYS A 202 -0.85 -14.11 11.02
N MET A 203 -0.11 -13.10 11.48
CA MET A 203 -0.68 -12.03 12.32
C MET A 203 -1.80 -11.27 11.60
N LEU A 204 -1.60 -10.87 10.34
CA LEU A 204 -2.64 -10.16 9.58
C LEU A 204 -3.90 -11.02 9.37
N ALA A 205 -3.76 -12.34 9.25
CA ALA A 205 -4.89 -13.26 9.16
C ALA A 205 -5.75 -13.25 10.44
N GLU A 206 -5.13 -13.07 11.61
CA GLU A 206 -5.84 -13.01 12.91
C GLU A 206 -6.57 -11.68 13.14
N GLU A 207 -6.25 -10.61 12.42
CA GLU A 207 -6.92 -9.30 12.58
C GLU A 207 -8.36 -9.29 12.05
N GLU A 208 -8.76 -10.31 11.26
CA GLU A 208 -10.11 -10.47 10.69
C GLU A 208 -10.66 -9.25 9.91
N ILE A 209 -9.78 -8.37 9.41
CA ILE A 209 -10.15 -7.10 8.73
C ILE A 209 -10.83 -7.34 7.37
N LYS A 210 -10.66 -8.53 6.77
CA LYS A 210 -11.17 -8.91 5.43
C LYS A 210 -10.52 -8.16 4.26
N VAL A 211 -9.28 -7.72 4.45
CA VAL A 211 -8.43 -7.23 3.34
C VAL A 211 -8.00 -8.36 2.42
N LYS A 212 -7.54 -8.03 1.21
CA LYS A 212 -6.89 -8.98 0.31
C LYS A 212 -5.38 -9.03 0.58
N LEU A 213 -4.79 -10.20 0.38
CA LEU A 213 -3.34 -10.40 0.47
C LEU A 213 -2.72 -10.57 -0.92
N ALA A 214 -1.64 -9.85 -1.17
CA ALA A 214 -0.75 -10.07 -2.30
C ALA A 214 0.66 -10.42 -1.81
N LEU A 215 1.30 -11.40 -2.45
CA LEU A 215 2.69 -11.76 -2.21
C LEU A 215 3.52 -11.37 -3.44
N SER A 216 4.53 -10.53 -3.22
CA SER A 216 5.61 -10.27 -4.18
C SER A 216 6.50 -11.51 -4.26
N LEU A 217 6.11 -12.46 -5.11
CA LEU A 217 6.73 -13.79 -5.20
C LEU A 217 7.96 -13.74 -6.10
N HIS A 218 7.78 -13.27 -7.34
CA HIS A 218 8.77 -13.09 -8.40
C HIS A 218 9.58 -14.33 -8.84
N SER A 219 9.76 -15.35 -8.00
CA SER A 219 10.16 -16.68 -8.42
C SER A 219 9.63 -17.71 -7.43
N ALA A 220 9.20 -18.87 -7.96
CA ALA A 220 8.82 -20.04 -7.16
C ALA A 220 9.99 -21.03 -7.00
N ILE A 221 11.21 -20.61 -7.35
CA ILE A 221 12.45 -21.35 -7.19
C ILE A 221 13.33 -20.58 -6.21
N GLU A 222 13.70 -21.22 -5.11
CA GLU A 222 14.34 -20.57 -3.94
C GLU A 222 15.60 -19.77 -4.30
N HIS A 223 16.56 -20.40 -4.99
CA HIS A 223 17.82 -19.74 -5.32
C HIS A 223 17.63 -18.52 -6.24
N LYS A 224 16.74 -18.60 -7.24
CA LYS A 224 16.39 -17.46 -8.10
C LYS A 224 15.72 -16.36 -7.30
N ARG A 225 14.80 -16.73 -6.39
CA ARG A 225 14.13 -15.77 -5.52
C ARG A 225 15.12 -15.01 -4.64
N ASN A 226 16.07 -15.72 -4.04
CA ASN A 226 17.14 -15.12 -3.23
C ASN A 226 18.02 -14.19 -4.08
N GLU A 227 18.31 -14.53 -5.32
CA GLU A 227 19.07 -13.65 -6.20
C GLU A 227 18.30 -12.36 -6.58
N ILE A 228 16.98 -12.44 -6.71
CA ILE A 228 16.11 -11.29 -7.04
C ILE A 228 15.84 -10.42 -5.79
N MET A 229 15.72 -11.05 -4.63
CA MET A 229 15.30 -10.47 -3.35
C MET A 229 16.17 -10.99 -2.19
N PRO A 230 17.43 -10.58 -2.03
CA PRO A 230 18.38 -11.27 -1.13
C PRO A 230 17.95 -11.41 0.34
N PHE A 231 17.11 -10.52 0.87
CA PHE A 231 16.53 -10.71 2.21
C PHE A 231 15.71 -12.00 2.34
N SER A 232 15.23 -12.59 1.24
CA SER A 232 14.42 -13.80 1.22
C SER A 232 15.15 -15.06 1.68
N GLU A 233 16.49 -15.05 1.73
CA GLU A 233 17.25 -16.18 2.29
C GLU A 233 16.82 -16.52 3.72
N LYS A 234 16.34 -15.51 4.46
CA LYS A 234 15.82 -15.67 5.83
C LYS A 234 14.37 -16.19 5.88
N PHE A 235 13.69 -16.24 4.74
CA PHE A 235 12.27 -16.58 4.61
C PHE A 235 12.05 -17.55 3.44
N PRO A 236 12.35 -18.84 3.64
CA PRO A 236 12.18 -19.87 2.62
C PRO A 236 10.76 -19.94 2.07
N LEU A 237 10.62 -20.36 0.81
CA LEU A 237 9.32 -20.52 0.14
C LEU A 237 8.38 -21.48 0.86
N THR A 238 8.92 -22.46 1.60
CA THR A 238 8.16 -23.40 2.43
C THR A 238 7.44 -22.68 3.56
N ASP A 239 8.15 -21.85 4.32
CA ASP A 239 7.60 -21.12 5.46
C ASP A 239 6.58 -20.07 5.01
N ILE A 240 6.86 -19.46 3.85
CA ILE A 240 5.90 -18.56 3.19
C ILE A 240 4.64 -19.35 2.83
N MET A 241 4.75 -20.49 2.15
CA MET A 241 3.58 -21.30 1.76
C MET A 241 2.74 -21.70 2.98
N ASP A 242 3.37 -22.14 4.08
CA ASP A 242 2.68 -22.46 5.33
C ASP A 242 1.87 -21.25 5.86
N SER A 243 2.43 -20.04 5.78
CA SER A 243 1.72 -18.81 6.16
C SER A 243 0.57 -18.45 5.22
N LEU A 244 0.70 -18.75 3.92
CA LEU A 244 -0.36 -18.50 2.94
C LEU A 244 -1.52 -19.49 3.08
N GLN A 245 -1.23 -20.75 3.34
CA GLN A 245 -2.24 -21.76 3.66
C GLN A 245 -2.99 -21.37 4.93
N TYR A 246 -2.27 -20.92 5.95
CA TYR A 246 -2.88 -20.39 7.17
C TYR A 246 -3.78 -19.18 6.89
N TRP A 247 -3.30 -18.21 6.10
CA TRP A 247 -4.08 -17.06 5.67
C TRP A 247 -5.40 -17.50 5.01
N TYR A 248 -5.33 -18.44 4.06
CA TYR A 248 -6.52 -18.92 3.37
C TYR A 248 -7.47 -19.67 4.31
N GLN A 249 -6.94 -20.53 5.19
CA GLN A 249 -7.73 -21.27 6.17
C GLN A 249 -8.50 -20.33 7.11
N LYS A 250 -7.88 -19.24 7.56
CA LYS A 250 -8.50 -18.27 8.47
C LYS A 250 -9.45 -17.30 7.77
N THR A 251 -9.11 -16.82 6.59
CA THR A 251 -9.85 -15.72 5.95
C THR A 251 -10.79 -16.16 4.83
N GLY A 252 -10.58 -17.34 4.25
CA GLY A 252 -11.21 -17.79 3.00
C GLY A 252 -10.86 -16.94 1.77
N SER A 253 -9.94 -15.97 1.89
CA SER A 253 -9.57 -15.07 0.81
C SER A 253 -8.42 -15.66 -0.01
N PRO A 254 -8.57 -15.87 -1.33
CA PRO A 254 -7.47 -16.29 -2.19
C PRO A 254 -6.28 -15.33 -2.14
N VAL A 255 -5.09 -15.87 -2.33
CA VAL A 255 -3.83 -15.11 -2.37
C VAL A 255 -3.58 -14.62 -3.80
N THR A 256 -3.06 -13.41 -3.94
CA THR A 256 -2.57 -12.90 -5.23
C THR A 256 -1.06 -13.01 -5.30
N PHE A 257 -0.51 -13.73 -6.27
CA PHE A 257 0.92 -13.74 -6.55
C PHE A 257 1.26 -12.64 -7.54
N GLU A 258 2.03 -11.65 -7.09
CA GLU A 258 2.64 -10.65 -7.96
C GLU A 258 3.96 -11.23 -8.50
N TYR A 259 4.07 -11.30 -9.83
CA TYR A 259 5.15 -12.01 -10.50
C TYR A 259 5.68 -11.19 -11.68
N CYS A 260 6.95 -10.79 -11.60
CA CYS A 260 7.65 -10.15 -12.72
C CYS A 260 8.43 -11.25 -13.45
N VAL A 261 8.42 -11.20 -14.78
CA VAL A 261 9.23 -12.08 -15.61
C VAL A 261 10.35 -11.24 -16.21
N TRP A 262 11.57 -11.74 -16.13
CA TRP A 262 12.78 -11.11 -16.63
C TRP A 262 13.53 -12.07 -17.54
N LYS A 263 14.05 -11.52 -18.62
CA LYS A 263 14.79 -12.27 -19.63
C LYS A 263 16.05 -12.91 -19.03
N GLY A 264 16.23 -14.21 -19.25
CA GLY A 264 17.40 -14.97 -18.79
C GLY A 264 17.46 -15.23 -17.28
N ILE A 265 16.44 -14.86 -16.51
CA ILE A 265 16.38 -15.08 -15.06
C ILE A 265 15.29 -16.11 -14.74
N ASN A 266 14.05 -15.78 -15.06
CA ASN A 266 12.87 -16.58 -14.74
C ASN A 266 11.89 -16.66 -15.92
N ASP A 267 12.40 -16.73 -17.15
CA ASP A 267 11.63 -16.84 -18.39
C ASP A 267 11.67 -18.26 -19.00
N GLY A 268 12.14 -19.25 -18.25
CA GLY A 268 12.29 -20.64 -18.69
C GLY A 268 11.11 -21.57 -18.36
N ASP A 269 11.12 -22.77 -18.93
CA ASP A 269 10.11 -23.81 -18.67
C ASP A 269 10.08 -24.28 -17.21
N GLU A 270 11.24 -24.35 -16.58
CA GLU A 270 11.36 -24.75 -15.17
C GLU A 270 10.65 -23.75 -14.25
N ASP A 271 10.70 -22.46 -14.56
CA ASP A 271 10.11 -21.39 -13.76
C ASP A 271 8.58 -21.43 -13.82
N ILE A 272 8.03 -21.68 -15.01
CA ILE A 272 6.59 -21.88 -15.22
C ILE A 272 6.12 -23.11 -14.44
N LYS A 273 6.82 -24.25 -14.56
CA LYS A 273 6.49 -25.48 -13.83
C LYS A 273 6.54 -25.28 -12.31
N ALA A 274 7.55 -24.57 -11.81
CA ALA A 274 7.67 -24.24 -10.40
C ALA A 274 6.50 -23.36 -9.93
N LEU A 275 6.15 -22.33 -10.69
CA LEU A 275 5.02 -21.45 -10.37
C LEU A 275 3.69 -22.22 -10.37
N LEU A 276 3.45 -23.10 -11.34
CA LEU A 276 2.27 -23.96 -11.39
C LEU A 276 2.16 -24.84 -10.14
N LYS A 277 3.27 -25.47 -9.73
CA LYS A 277 3.32 -26.29 -8.51
C LYS A 277 3.06 -25.44 -7.26
N TYR A 278 3.59 -24.23 -7.21
CA TYR A 278 3.38 -23.31 -6.09
C TYR A 278 1.91 -22.87 -5.98
N CYS A 279 1.29 -22.47 -7.10
CA CYS A 279 -0.09 -22.03 -7.15
C CYS A 279 -1.11 -23.12 -6.75
N ARG A 280 -0.79 -24.39 -6.96
CA ARG A 280 -1.69 -25.51 -6.60
C ARG A 280 -1.75 -25.80 -5.09
N GLN A 281 -0.86 -25.23 -4.29
CA GLN A 281 -0.80 -25.49 -2.85
C GLN A 281 -1.74 -24.62 -2.02
N VAL A 282 -2.23 -23.50 -2.59
CA VAL A 282 -3.17 -22.58 -1.94
C VAL A 282 -4.03 -21.89 -3.00
N PRO A 283 -5.35 -21.70 -2.78
CA PRO A 283 -6.20 -20.96 -3.72
C PRO A 283 -5.62 -19.59 -4.04
N SER A 284 -5.31 -19.38 -5.31
CA SER A 284 -4.49 -18.27 -5.73
C SER A 284 -4.83 -17.81 -7.14
N LYS A 285 -4.38 -16.59 -7.43
CA LYS A 285 -4.34 -16.01 -8.77
C LYS A 285 -2.98 -15.35 -8.99
N VAL A 286 -2.59 -15.21 -10.25
CA VAL A 286 -1.30 -14.64 -10.63
C VAL A 286 -1.53 -13.30 -11.33
N ASN A 287 -0.83 -12.27 -10.88
CA ASN A 287 -0.66 -11.02 -11.61
C ASN A 287 0.72 -11.01 -12.25
N LEU A 288 0.79 -11.13 -13.57
CA LEU A 288 2.02 -10.91 -14.31
C LEU A 288 2.27 -9.42 -14.46
N ILE A 289 3.25 -8.90 -13.74
CA ILE A 289 3.63 -7.49 -13.78
C ILE A 289 4.65 -7.27 -14.90
N GLN A 290 4.42 -6.27 -15.73
CA GLN A 290 5.43 -5.76 -16.64
C GLN A 290 6.52 -5.03 -15.83
N TYR A 291 7.77 -5.51 -15.92
CA TYR A 291 8.90 -4.83 -15.26
C TYR A 291 9.13 -3.44 -15.88
N ASN A 292 9.41 -2.48 -15.01
CA ASN A 292 9.80 -1.12 -15.38
C ASN A 292 11.26 -0.88 -14.98
N PRO A 293 12.16 -0.62 -15.94
CA PRO A 293 13.55 -0.35 -15.63
C PRO A 293 13.71 0.82 -14.66
N ILE A 294 14.67 0.67 -13.75
CA ILE A 294 15.01 1.67 -12.71
C ILE A 294 16.40 2.30 -12.97
N GLY A 295 16.83 2.29 -14.23
CA GLY A 295 18.18 2.64 -14.68
C GLY A 295 18.99 1.40 -15.05
N GLU A 296 20.31 1.47 -14.95
CA GLU A 296 21.20 0.34 -15.25
C GLU A 296 21.05 -0.75 -14.18
N GLY A 297 21.03 -2.02 -14.62
CA GLY A 297 20.87 -3.18 -13.75
C GLY A 297 20.81 -4.49 -14.53
N LYS A 298 20.78 -5.60 -13.79
CA LYS A 298 20.73 -6.97 -14.34
C LYS A 298 19.36 -7.37 -14.92
N PHE A 299 18.33 -6.56 -14.69
CA PHE A 299 16.95 -6.87 -15.05
C PHE A 299 16.59 -6.23 -16.38
N ASP A 300 16.14 -7.05 -17.32
CA ASP A 300 15.62 -6.62 -18.62
C ASP A 300 14.15 -7.04 -18.78
N HIS A 301 13.44 -6.38 -19.68
CA HIS A 301 12.09 -6.76 -20.06
C HIS A 301 12.04 -8.21 -20.52
N ARG A 302 10.97 -8.91 -20.13
CA ARG A 302 10.65 -10.24 -20.67
C ARG A 302 10.47 -10.20 -22.19
N SER A 303 10.74 -11.33 -22.83
CA SER A 303 10.29 -11.56 -24.20
C SER A 303 8.77 -11.74 -24.23
N ILE A 304 8.15 -11.35 -25.35
CA ILE A 304 6.71 -11.52 -25.57
C ILE A 304 6.37 -13.02 -25.57
N GLU A 305 7.28 -13.85 -26.10
CA GLU A 305 7.15 -15.30 -26.16
C GLU A 305 7.06 -15.91 -24.76
N ALA A 306 7.91 -15.48 -23.82
CA ALA A 306 7.90 -15.95 -22.44
C ALA A 306 6.61 -15.56 -21.73
N GLU A 307 6.17 -14.29 -21.86
CA GLU A 307 4.91 -13.82 -21.30
C GLU A 307 3.73 -14.68 -21.77
N GLN A 308 3.61 -14.86 -23.08
CA GLN A 308 2.54 -15.66 -23.67
C GLN A 308 2.59 -17.13 -23.22
N LYS A 309 3.78 -17.66 -22.97
CA LYS A 309 3.95 -19.00 -22.43
C LYS A 309 3.43 -19.13 -21.00
N TYR A 310 3.76 -18.17 -20.12
CA TYR A 310 3.20 -18.12 -18.77
C TYR A 310 1.67 -18.05 -18.79
N ILE A 311 1.10 -17.17 -19.62
CA ILE A 311 -0.36 -17.02 -19.77
C ILE A 311 -0.98 -18.36 -20.16
N ARG A 312 -0.55 -18.96 -21.28
CA ARG A 312 -1.11 -20.22 -21.78
C ARG A 312 -1.03 -21.35 -20.77
N GLU A 313 0.13 -21.55 -20.12
CA GLU A 313 0.32 -22.67 -19.20
C GLU A 313 -0.46 -22.49 -17.88
N LEU A 314 -0.57 -21.25 -17.37
CA LEU A 314 -1.38 -20.95 -16.19
C LEU A 314 -2.88 -21.11 -16.46
N GLU A 315 -3.37 -20.61 -17.59
CA GLU A 315 -4.77 -20.76 -18.02
C GLU A 315 -5.13 -22.23 -18.24
N LYS A 316 -4.27 -22.98 -18.93
CA LYS A 316 -4.44 -24.43 -19.16
C LYS A 316 -4.51 -25.22 -17.84
N ALA A 317 -3.83 -24.74 -16.80
CA ALA A 317 -3.88 -25.33 -15.47
C ALA A 317 -5.06 -24.83 -14.61
N GLY A 318 -5.94 -23.99 -15.13
CA GLY A 318 -7.09 -23.42 -14.43
C GLY A 318 -6.74 -22.33 -13.42
N ILE A 319 -5.52 -21.77 -13.48
CA ILE A 319 -5.08 -20.70 -12.58
C ILE A 319 -5.46 -19.36 -13.20
N THR A 320 -6.20 -18.54 -12.45
CA THR A 320 -6.55 -17.18 -12.89
C THR A 320 -5.30 -16.34 -13.05
N ILE A 321 -5.07 -15.83 -14.25
CA ILE A 321 -3.95 -14.95 -14.57
C ILE A 321 -4.45 -13.60 -15.08
N VAL A 322 -3.79 -12.53 -14.64
CA VAL A 322 -4.04 -11.17 -15.13
C VAL A 322 -2.71 -10.52 -15.48
N VAL A 323 -2.58 -10.02 -16.70
CA VAL A 323 -1.43 -9.21 -17.09
C VAL A 323 -1.66 -7.77 -16.62
N ARG A 324 -0.81 -7.28 -15.73
CA ARG A 324 -0.80 -5.88 -15.32
C ARG A 324 0.10 -5.09 -16.25
N LYS A 325 -0.52 -4.34 -17.16
CA LYS A 325 0.17 -3.32 -17.95
C LYS A 325 0.78 -2.28 -17.04
N SER A 326 1.96 -1.78 -17.40
CA SER A 326 2.55 -0.67 -16.67
C SER A 326 1.68 0.59 -16.78
N ARG A 327 1.67 1.41 -15.72
CA ARG A 327 0.93 2.66 -15.64
C ARG A 327 1.81 3.75 -15.06
N GLY A 328 1.78 4.93 -15.67
CA GLY A 328 2.59 6.09 -15.25
C GLY A 328 4.12 5.92 -15.41
N SER A 329 4.57 5.06 -16.34
CA SER A 329 6.01 4.86 -16.58
C SER A 329 6.72 6.13 -17.09
N ASP A 330 6.01 7.00 -17.82
CA ASP A 330 6.51 8.28 -18.34
C ASP A 330 6.84 9.31 -17.25
N ILE A 331 6.36 9.10 -16.03
CA ILE A 331 6.57 9.97 -14.87
C ILE A 331 7.20 9.23 -13.68
N ASP A 332 7.87 8.09 -13.92
CA ASP A 332 8.46 7.23 -12.88
C ASP A 332 7.46 6.88 -11.76
N ALA A 333 6.20 6.59 -12.11
CA ALA A 333 5.13 6.25 -11.16
C ALA A 333 4.74 4.76 -11.18
N ALA A 334 5.35 3.97 -12.05
CA ALA A 334 5.01 2.56 -12.16
C ALA A 334 5.58 1.75 -10.99
N CYS A 335 5.04 0.53 -10.81
CA CYS A 335 5.48 -0.36 -9.74
C CYS A 335 7.01 -0.55 -9.76
N GLY A 336 7.66 -0.20 -8.64
CA GLY A 336 9.10 -0.31 -8.45
C GLY A 336 9.90 0.95 -8.82
N GLN A 337 9.32 2.00 -9.38
CA GLN A 337 10.05 3.21 -9.81
C GLN A 337 10.09 4.34 -8.77
N LEU A 338 9.29 4.24 -7.69
CA LEU A 338 9.21 5.28 -6.66
C LEU A 338 10.56 5.46 -5.96
N ALA A 339 11.12 6.66 -6.02
CA ALA A 339 12.48 6.96 -5.58
C ALA A 339 12.68 8.41 -5.10
N ASN A 340 11.60 9.19 -4.95
CA ASN A 340 11.67 10.62 -4.58
C ASN A 340 12.62 11.42 -5.51
N LYS A 341 12.66 11.12 -6.81
CA LYS A 341 13.48 11.90 -7.73
C LYS A 341 12.86 13.29 -7.87
N SER A 342 13.63 14.31 -7.54
CA SER A 342 13.34 15.67 -7.96
C SER A 342 13.56 15.73 -9.47
N THR A 343 12.48 15.81 -10.27
CA THR A 343 12.62 16.29 -11.65
C THR A 343 13.13 17.72 -11.66
#